data_AF-A0A7X8QQ36-F1
#
_entry.id   AF-A0A7X8QQ36-F1
#
_cell.length_a   1.000
_cell.length_b   1.000
_cell.length_c   1.000
_cell.angle_alpha   90.00
_cell.angle_beta   90.00
_cell.angle_gamma   90.00
#
_symmetry.space_group_name_H-M   'P 1'
#
loop_
_entity.id
_entity.type
_entity.pdbx_description
1 polymer ?
#
loop_
_entity_poly.entity_id
_entity_poly.type
_entity_poly.pdbx_seq_one_letter_code
_entity_poly.pdbx_strand_id
1 'polypeptide(L)' 'MEKESSIELQQLIQLTQKFLDFTKSLLERGNITEEQYIQMTEHKIRFLEDIYPRVKG' A
#
# COMPACT_ATOMS: atom_id res chain seq x y z
N MET A 1 -1.41 -4.53 24.12
CA MET A 1 -2.22 -5.26 23.12
C MET A 1 -2.99 -4.35 22.17
N GLU A 2 -4.10 -3.68 22.53
CA GLU A 2 -4.86 -2.86 21.53
C GLU A 2 -4.06 -1.70 20.92
N LYS A 3 -3.25 -1.00 21.72
CA LYS A 3 -2.41 0.11 21.23
C LYS A 3 -1.24 -0.34 20.35
N GLU A 4 -0.66 -1.50 20.63
CA GLU A 4 0.44 -2.06 19.82
C GLU A 4 -0.07 -2.46 18.44
N SER A 5 -1.24 -3.11 18.39
CA SER A 5 -1.90 -3.45 17.11
C SER A 5 -2.22 -2.21 16.27
N SER A 6 -2.56 -1.08 16.90
CA SER A 6 -2.77 0.20 16.21
C SER A 6 -1.48 0.77 15.60
N ILE A 7 -0.36 0.69 16.32
CA ILE A 7 0.94 1.19 15.84
C ILE A 7 1.46 0.31 14.69
N GLU A 8 1.39 -1.01 14.84
CA GLU A 8 1.78 -1.96 13.79
C GLU A 8 0.96 -1.77 12.52
N LEU A 9 -0.36 -1.54 12.67
CA LEU A 9 -1.24 -1.26 11.54
C LEU A 9 -0.85 0.07 10.85
N GLN A 10 -0.55 1.12 11.61
CA GLN A 10 -0.09 2.40 11.03
C GLN A 10 1.23 2.25 10.28
N GLN A 11 2.18 1.48 10.80
CA GLN A 11 3.45 1.19 10.13
C GLN A 11 3.23 0.41 8.83
N LEU A 12 2.33 -0.58 8.85
CA LEU A 12 1.99 -1.35 7.66
C LEU A 12 1.32 -0.49 6.59
N ILE A 13 0.42 0.42 6.97
CA ILE A 13 -0.17 1.40 6.05
C ILE A 13 0.91 2.27 5.40
N GLN A 14 1.82 2.84 6.19
CA GLN A 14 2.91 3.68 5.69
C GLN A 14 3.85 2.91 4.76
N LEU A 15 4.21 1.68 5.12
CA LEU A 15 5.05 0.83 4.29
C LEU A 15 4.38 0.51 2.95
N THR A 16 3.07 0.22 2.99
CA THR A 16 2.27 -0.08 1.81
C THR A 16 2.20 1.12 0.87
N GLN A 17 1.98 2.33 1.40
CA GLN A 17 2.00 3.57 0.62
C GLN A 17 3.37 3.78 -0.06
N LYS A 18 4.46 3.66 0.69
CA LYS A 18 5.83 3.78 0.13
C LYS A 18 6.11 2.76 -0.98
N PHE A 19 5.61 1.54 -0.82
CA PHE A 19 5.73 0.51 -1.84
C PHE A 19 4.97 0.92 -3.12
N LEU A 20 3.74 1.41 -2.99
CA LEU A 20 2.95 1.87 -4.13
C LEU A 20 3.65 3.02 -4.87
N ASP A 21 4.14 4.02 -4.14
CA ASP A 21 4.89 5.16 -4.72
C ASP A 21 6.14 4.67 -5.47
N PHE A 22 6.88 3.73 -4.89
CA PHE A 22 8.04 3.13 -5.53
C PHE A 22 7.66 2.39 -6.83
N THR A 23 6.64 1.53 -6.79
CA THR A 23 6.19 0.79 -7.98
C THR A 23 5.70 1.71 -9.08
N LYS A 24 5.02 2.81 -8.73
CA LYS A 24 4.61 3.83 -9.69
C LYS A 24 5.81 4.47 -10.36
N SER A 25 6.86 4.79 -9.60
CA SER A 25 8.10 5.33 -10.16
C SER A 25 8.81 4.37 -11.12
N LEU A 26 8.71 3.05 -10.88
CA LEU A 26 9.24 2.03 -11.79
C LEU A 26 8.45 1.99 -13.10
N LEU A 27 7.12 2.08 -13.02
CA LEU A 27 6.25 2.13 -14.20
C LEU A 27 6.54 3.39 -15.04
N GLU A 28 6.61 4.56 -14.40
CA GLU A 28 6.87 5.85 -15.06
C GLU A 28 8.24 5.89 -15.76
N ARG A 29 9.23 5.17 -15.23
CA ARG A 29 10.56 5.03 -15.82
C ARG A 29 10.64 3.94 -16.91
N GLY A 30 9.58 3.16 -17.10
CA GLY A 30 9.54 2.04 -18.04
C GLY A 30 10.31 0.81 -17.56
N ASN A 31 10.61 0.71 -16.25
CA ASN A 31 11.32 -0.44 -15.68
C ASN A 31 10.41 -1.67 -15.52
N ILE A 32 9.10 -1.46 -15.42
CA ILE A 32 8.08 -2.50 -15.36
C ILE A 32 6.94 -2.17 -16.32
N THR A 33 6.21 -3.19 -16.76
CA THR A 33 5.01 -3.01 -17.57
C THR A 33 3.80 -2.62 -16.70
N GLU A 34 2.75 -2.12 -17.35
CA GLU A 34 1.48 -1.85 -16.69
C GLU A 34 0.89 -3.12 -16.04
N GLU A 35 0.98 -4.28 -16.72
CA GLU A 35 0.53 -5.55 -16.17
C GLU A 35 1.29 -5.93 -14.89
N GLN A 36 2.62 -5.77 -14.89
CA GLN A 36 3.45 -6.00 -13.70
C GLN A 36 3.10 -5.04 -12.58
N TYR A 37 2.85 -3.77 -12.89
CA TYR A 37 2.39 -2.79 -11.91
C TYR A 37 1.06 -3.22 -11.28
N ILE A 38 0.08 -3.64 -12.08
CA ILE A 38 -1.23 -4.10 -11.58
C ILE A 38 -1.04 -5.32 -10.66
N GLN A 39 -0.33 -6.35 -11.10
CA GLN A 39 -0.06 -7.56 -10.30
C GLN A 39 0.64 -7.23 -8.98
N MET A 40 1.55 -6.26 -8.98
CA MET A 40 2.26 -5.83 -7.78
C MET A 40 1.39 -5.02 -6.83
N THR A 41 0.45 -4.20 -7.31
CA THR A 41 -0.25 -3.18 -6.52
C THR A 41 -1.69 -3.52 -6.13
N GLU A 42 -2.41 -4.33 -6.91
CA GLU A 42 -3.87 -4.51 -6.79
C GLU A 42 -4.33 -4.93 -5.38
N HIS A 43 -3.66 -5.90 -4.76
CA HIS A 43 -4.00 -6.34 -3.39
C HIS A 43 -3.62 -5.31 -2.32
N LYS A 44 -2.60 -4.48 -2.56
CA LYS A 44 -2.17 -3.45 -1.61
C LYS A 44 -3.12 -2.26 -1.63
N ILE A 45 -3.61 -1.89 -2.80
CA ILE A 45 -4.64 -0.85 -2.96
C ILE A 45 -5.90 -1.29 -2.23
N ARG A 46 -6.38 -2.52 -2.47
CA ARG A 46 -7.54 -3.09 -1.76
C ARG A 46 -7.34 -3.12 -0.24
N PHE A 47 -6.17 -3.54 0.24
CA PHE A 47 -5.85 -3.50 1.67
C PHE A 47 -5.98 -2.08 2.26
N LEU A 48 -5.48 -1.05 1.56
CA LEU A 48 -5.58 0.32 2.02
C LEU A 48 -7.05 0.81 2.04
N GLU A 49 -7.82 0.50 0.99
CA GLU A 49 -9.24 0.82 0.88
C GLU A 49 -10.07 0.20 2.02
N ASP A 50 -9.77 -1.04 2.41
CA ASP A 50 -10.45 -1.74 3.50
C ASP A 50 -10.13 -1.16 4.89
N ILE A 51 -8.92 -0.63 5.05
CA ILE A 51 -8.39 -0.17 6.34
C ILE A 51 -8.66 1.32 6.59
N TYR A 52 -8.60 2.20 5.58
CA TYR A 52 -8.79 3.65 5.77
C TYR A 52 -10.08 4.04 6.51
N PRO A 53 -11.26 3.43 6.24
CA PRO A 53 -12.49 3.72 6.97
C PRO A 53 -12.39 3.38 8.47
N ARG A 54 -11.56 2.40 8.83
CA ARG A 54 -11.41 1.88 10.20
C ARG A 54 -10.42 2.70 11.04
N VAL A 55 -9.57 3.50 10.40
CA VAL A 55 -8.54 4.31 11.06
C VAL A 55 -8.95 5.79 11.17
N LYS A 56 -9.87 6.26 10.30
CA LYS A 56 -10.46 7.60 10.38
C LYS A 56 -11.77 7.68 11.17
N GLY A 57 -12.37 6.53 11.51
CA GLY A 57 -13.58 6.40 12.32
C GLY A 57 -13.28 6.32 13.81
#